data_AF-A0A5E5Q0I7-F1
#
_entry.id   AF-A0A5E5Q0I7-F1
#
_cell.length_a   1.000
_cell.length_b   1.000
_cell.length_c   1.000
_cell.angle_alpha   90.00
_cell.angle_beta   90.00
_cell.angle_gamma   90.00
#
_symmetry.space_group_name_H-M   'P 1'
#
loop_
_entity.id
_entity.type
_entity.pdbx_description
1 polymer ?
#
loop_
_entity_poly.entity_id
_entity_poly.type
_entity_poly.pdbx_seq_one_letter_code
_entity_poly.pdbx_strand_id
1 'polypeptide(L)'
;EKPSTSGISQTLKKGQKKSKNESDQEETADAWGFEKPSTSGISQTLKKGQKKSKNESDQEETADAWGFEKPSTSGIPQTPQKVKTISWKQGVYGIRRGMRNGELENLWVSEKHDTAKGKKLLIDILTNVNEISNAVFENVSKITFGESSTPATNVGYLRMYYRNIYPDLDRQGLEELAQATSITARLVQKTNLAFFARNDWRDQVQERERMQLKGPSVFLVGAAHTLRHEVRDSHSIHNANAYPAYQYPNPNRSIALVPEQIIKNLKFMNRKNTNAAPEYAVWVKSQDESMNDPFLVMGQKSDMEKAFGNKIRLLPKRLSDLNSATKYESRIIIQESDGEIANTATKNLVKKLQKKYNKEDIVVIKRVNEALVVTEGNMKNIKGEYKVNVIGHGHEDKRGVRRLGGKNGAQIAQDLKSFKWMSYAKLAKVSLMSCFSGTCGASGRSLVDDFRQALDDNTVKIKSYNDRIDLNSEGQAKVVFHGGLVRDDKGTSNTKSQQQVDSPDHPPQTLGLSLDQKSPTQKRSNNQTQPTAKNPKDTNTPIKHESHIIIQKAD
;
A
#
# COMPACT_ATOMS: atom_id res chain seq x y z
N GLU A 1 -75.06 -31.05 -2.94
CA GLU A 1 -76.22 -31.11 -3.86
C GLU A 1 -75.73 -30.93 -5.32
N LYS A 2 -76.64 -30.69 -6.27
CA LYS A 2 -76.40 -30.42 -7.72
C LYS A 2 -75.82 -29.00 -7.98
N PRO A 3 -75.53 -28.60 -9.24
CA PRO A 3 -74.85 -29.28 -10.36
C PRO A 3 -73.48 -28.56 -10.59
N SER A 4 -72.91 -28.16 -11.75
CA SER A 4 -73.13 -28.27 -13.21
C SER A 4 -71.76 -28.04 -13.90
N THR A 5 -71.27 -28.68 -14.98
CA THR A 5 -71.78 -29.32 -16.22
C THR A 5 -71.85 -28.43 -17.48
N SER A 6 -71.33 -28.97 -18.60
CA SER A 6 -71.30 -28.45 -20.00
C SER A 6 -70.30 -27.33 -20.34
N GLY A 7 -69.74 -27.26 -21.57
CA GLY A 7 -69.71 -28.31 -22.59
C GLY A 7 -69.36 -27.89 -24.04
N ILE A 8 -68.34 -28.56 -24.62
CA ILE A 8 -68.31 -29.08 -26.02
C ILE A 8 -68.18 -28.08 -27.22
N SER A 9 -66.94 -28.05 -27.75
CA SER A 9 -66.56 -28.20 -29.18
C SER A 9 -66.46 -27.01 -30.18
N GLN A 10 -65.23 -26.86 -30.69
CA GLN A 10 -64.79 -26.63 -32.09
C GLN A 10 -65.52 -25.65 -33.04
N THR A 11 -64.74 -24.73 -33.61
CA THR A 11 -64.48 -24.78 -35.07
C THR A 11 -63.11 -24.17 -35.44
N LEU A 12 -62.43 -24.77 -36.42
CA LEU A 12 -61.22 -24.21 -37.04
C LEU A 12 -61.58 -23.38 -38.28
N LYS A 13 -61.07 -22.15 -38.39
CA LYS A 13 -60.89 -21.44 -39.67
C LYS A 13 -59.50 -20.84 -39.76
N LYS A 14 -58.73 -21.23 -40.77
CA LYS A 14 -57.43 -20.61 -41.10
C LYS A 14 -57.68 -19.23 -41.72
N GLY A 15 -56.96 -18.22 -41.23
CA GLY A 15 -56.83 -16.92 -41.87
C GLY A 15 -55.40 -16.41 -41.74
N GLN A 16 -54.56 -16.62 -42.76
CA GLN A 16 -53.21 -16.05 -42.79
C GLN A 16 -53.25 -14.61 -43.31
N LYS A 17 -52.69 -13.67 -42.53
CA LYS A 17 -52.02 -12.48 -43.06
C LYS A 17 -50.84 -12.11 -42.14
N LYS A 18 -49.80 -11.51 -42.72
CA LYS A 18 -48.47 -11.31 -42.09
C LYS A 18 -48.33 -9.93 -41.45
N SER A 19 -47.37 -9.86 -40.53
CA SER A 19 -46.71 -8.65 -39.99
C SER A 19 -47.55 -7.79 -39.04
N LYS A 20 -46.96 -7.09 -38.06
CA LYS A 20 -45.51 -6.91 -37.72
C LYS A 20 -45.21 -7.42 -36.31
N ASN A 21 -43.92 -7.59 -36.00
CA ASN A 21 -43.47 -7.91 -34.65
C ASN A 21 -43.75 -6.75 -33.70
N GLU A 22 -44.51 -7.01 -32.65
CA GLU A 22 -44.18 -6.48 -31.33
C GLU A 22 -42.94 -7.23 -30.82
N SER A 23 -42.12 -6.58 -30.00
CA SER A 23 -40.96 -7.21 -29.38
C SER A 23 -40.88 -6.76 -27.93
N ASP A 24 -41.43 -7.58 -27.05
CA ASP A 24 -41.34 -7.39 -25.60
C ASP A 24 -39.86 -7.29 -25.19
N GLN A 25 -39.47 -6.17 -24.59
CA GLN A 25 -38.15 -6.02 -24.00
C GLN A 25 -38.21 -6.48 -22.54
N GLU A 26 -37.78 -7.71 -22.31
CA GLU A 26 -37.69 -8.31 -20.99
C GLU A 26 -36.68 -7.53 -20.11
N GLU A 27 -37.20 -6.79 -19.13
CA GLU A 27 -36.42 -5.89 -18.28
C GLU A 27 -35.49 -6.66 -17.36
N THR A 28 -34.20 -6.71 -17.72
CA THR A 28 -33.17 -7.45 -17.00
C THR A 28 -32.55 -6.62 -15.88
N ALA A 29 -33.28 -6.56 -14.76
CA ALA A 29 -32.88 -5.90 -13.53
C ALA A 29 -31.71 -6.58 -12.79
N ASP A 30 -31.08 -5.81 -11.90
CA ASP A 30 -30.01 -6.23 -10.99
C ASP A 30 -30.52 -7.08 -9.81
N ALA A 31 -29.67 -7.89 -9.14
CA ALA A 31 -30.03 -8.73 -8.00
C ALA A 31 -30.50 -8.00 -6.71
N TRP A 32 -30.46 -6.67 -6.72
CA TRP A 32 -30.99 -5.75 -5.73
C TRP A 32 -32.13 -4.87 -6.30
N GLY A 33 -32.47 -5.03 -7.59
CA GLY A 33 -33.60 -4.39 -8.27
C GLY A 33 -33.27 -3.19 -9.15
N PHE A 34 -32.01 -2.99 -9.57
CA PHE A 34 -31.62 -1.79 -10.36
C PHE A 34 -31.79 -1.96 -11.88
N GLU A 35 -32.22 -0.90 -12.57
CA GLU A 35 -32.18 -0.77 -14.03
C GLU A 35 -30.75 -0.52 -14.55
N LYS A 36 -30.50 -0.78 -15.85
CA LYS A 36 -29.21 -0.52 -16.51
C LYS A 36 -29.09 0.95 -16.96
N PRO A 37 -27.95 1.63 -16.72
CA PRO A 37 -27.56 2.78 -17.53
C PRO A 37 -27.37 2.35 -18.99
N SER A 38 -27.97 3.06 -19.94
CA SER A 38 -28.00 2.63 -21.35
C SER A 38 -26.66 2.89 -22.08
N THR A 39 -25.99 1.80 -22.48
CA THR A 39 -24.77 1.86 -23.31
C THR A 39 -25.10 1.76 -24.79
N SER A 40 -25.39 2.90 -25.45
CA SER A 40 -25.35 3.03 -26.91
C SER A 40 -23.97 3.56 -27.37
N GLY A 41 -23.59 3.23 -28.62
CA GLY A 41 -22.17 3.07 -28.97
C GLY A 41 -21.52 4.08 -29.92
N ILE A 42 -20.20 3.92 -30.00
CA ILE A 42 -19.23 4.22 -31.07
C ILE A 42 -19.87 4.04 -32.48
N SER A 43 -19.65 4.84 -33.54
CA SER A 43 -18.64 5.89 -33.85
C SER A 43 -19.17 6.86 -34.92
N GLN A 44 -18.55 8.04 -35.10
CA GLN A 44 -17.85 8.38 -36.36
C GLN A 44 -17.09 9.72 -36.28
N THR A 45 -16.01 9.83 -37.07
CA THR A 45 -15.16 11.03 -37.18
C THR A 45 -15.69 12.05 -38.18
N LEU A 46 -15.66 13.34 -37.84
CA LEU A 46 -15.61 14.41 -38.83
C LEU A 46 -14.58 15.49 -38.42
N LYS A 47 -13.60 15.74 -39.29
CA LYS A 47 -12.64 16.84 -39.13
C LYS A 47 -13.28 18.15 -39.59
N LYS A 48 -13.34 19.16 -38.71
CA LYS A 48 -13.20 20.58 -39.07
C LYS A 48 -12.45 21.27 -37.93
N GLY A 49 -11.30 21.85 -38.24
CA GLY A 49 -10.49 22.59 -37.28
C GLY A 49 -10.67 24.10 -37.45
N GLN A 50 -10.37 24.87 -36.41
CA GLN A 50 -10.15 26.31 -36.53
C GLN A 50 -8.99 26.78 -35.64
N LYS A 51 -8.48 27.96 -35.99
CA LYS A 51 -7.14 28.49 -35.72
C LYS A 51 -6.74 28.54 -34.23
N LYS A 52 -5.42 28.47 -34.01
CA LYS A 52 -4.75 29.15 -32.90
C LYS A 52 -5.23 30.61 -32.78
N SER A 53 -5.42 31.08 -31.56
CA SER A 53 -4.91 32.39 -31.16
C SER A 53 -3.88 32.17 -30.04
N LYS A 54 -2.85 33.01 -30.02
CA LYS A 54 -1.75 33.00 -29.04
C LYS A 54 -1.64 34.42 -28.55
N ASN A 55 -1.94 34.66 -27.27
CA ASN A 55 -1.56 35.89 -26.59
C ASN A 55 -0.66 35.48 -25.42
N GLU A 56 0.64 35.75 -25.54
CA GLU A 56 1.37 36.22 -24.38
C GLU A 56 0.86 37.64 -24.04
N SER A 57 0.87 37.96 -22.76
CA SER A 57 0.81 39.33 -22.27
C SER A 57 1.55 39.36 -20.94
N ASP A 58 2.84 39.62 -21.02
CA ASP A 58 3.65 39.95 -19.85
C ASP A 58 3.08 41.22 -19.21
N GLN A 59 2.99 41.25 -17.87
CA GLN A 59 2.85 42.49 -17.12
C GLN A 59 3.80 42.47 -15.93
N GLU A 60 4.38 43.64 -15.67
CA GLU A 60 5.53 43.80 -14.81
C GLU A 60 5.22 43.71 -13.31
N GLU A 61 6.28 43.40 -12.57
CA GLU A 61 6.37 43.48 -11.12
C GLU A 61 6.21 44.94 -10.66
N THR A 62 5.04 45.29 -10.13
CA THR A 62 4.87 46.50 -9.29
C THR A 62 4.73 46.06 -7.84
N ALA A 63 5.83 46.18 -7.10
CA ALA A 63 5.80 46.03 -5.66
C ALA A 63 5.29 47.34 -5.02
N ASP A 64 4.34 47.26 -4.10
CA ASP A 64 4.14 48.36 -3.16
C ASP A 64 3.72 47.93 -1.75
N ALA A 65 4.17 48.70 -0.79
CA ALA A 65 4.28 48.35 0.62
C ALA A 65 2.94 48.30 1.37
N TRP A 66 2.59 47.12 1.90
CA TRP A 66 1.77 47.02 3.12
C TRP A 66 2.40 46.03 4.12
N GLY A 67 2.75 46.56 5.29
CA GLY A 67 3.52 45.85 6.31
C GLY A 67 2.67 44.89 7.14
N PHE A 68 2.69 43.61 6.77
CA PHE A 68 2.38 42.51 7.68
C PHE A 68 3.58 41.57 7.77
N GLU A 69 3.96 41.20 8.98
CA GLU A 69 5.04 40.24 9.20
C GLU A 69 4.69 38.90 8.55
N LYS A 70 5.54 38.42 7.62
CA LYS A 70 5.37 37.09 7.03
C LYS A 70 5.56 36.06 8.14
N PRO A 71 4.54 35.24 8.50
CA PRO A 71 4.73 34.19 9.49
C PRO A 71 5.82 33.25 9.00
N SER A 72 6.76 32.93 9.89
CA SER A 72 8.00 32.24 9.52
C SER A 72 7.70 30.89 8.87
N THR A 73 8.09 30.72 7.61
CA THR A 73 7.89 29.50 6.82
C THR A 73 8.91 28.41 7.19
N SER A 74 9.05 28.15 8.50
CA SER A 74 9.98 27.18 9.08
C SER A 74 9.56 25.74 8.76
N GLY A 75 9.95 25.26 7.58
CA GLY A 75 10.08 23.83 7.31
C GLY A 75 8.81 23.09 6.86
N ILE A 76 8.11 23.58 5.83
CA ILE A 76 7.37 22.67 4.95
C ILE A 76 8.41 21.86 4.14
N PRO A 77 8.48 20.52 4.25
CA PRO A 77 9.45 19.75 3.48
C PRO A 77 9.15 19.82 1.98
N GLN A 78 10.12 20.24 1.17
CA GLN A 78 10.00 20.35 -0.30
C GLN A 78 9.83 19.00 -1.04
N THR A 79 9.59 17.91 -0.31
CA THR A 79 9.17 16.62 -0.87
C THR A 79 7.87 16.20 -0.17
N PRO A 80 6.77 15.94 -0.91
CA PRO A 80 5.51 15.49 -0.31
C PRO A 80 5.72 14.27 0.59
N GLN A 81 5.25 14.37 1.84
CA GLN A 81 5.33 13.26 2.78
C GLN A 81 4.38 12.14 2.34
N LYS A 82 4.91 10.91 2.28
CA LYS A 82 4.23 9.69 1.87
C LYS A 82 3.24 9.28 2.95
N VAL A 83 2.02 8.95 2.52
CA VAL A 83 0.93 8.50 3.38
C VAL A 83 1.40 7.28 4.16
N LYS A 84 1.39 7.41 5.49
CA LYS A 84 1.84 6.36 6.41
C LYS A 84 0.86 5.19 6.42
N THR A 85 1.36 4.01 6.79
CA THR A 85 0.53 2.83 7.03
C THR A 85 0.50 2.54 8.52
N ILE A 86 -0.67 2.17 9.03
CA ILE A 86 -0.91 1.82 10.43
C ILE A 86 -1.52 0.41 10.53
N SER A 87 -1.42 -0.20 11.70
CA SER A 87 -2.05 -1.48 12.03
C SER A 87 -3.58 -1.42 11.93
N TRP A 88 -4.22 -2.54 11.58
CA TRP A 88 -5.69 -2.68 11.61
C TRP A 88 -6.25 -2.29 12.97
N LYS A 89 -5.65 -2.78 14.06
CA LYS A 89 -6.02 -2.43 15.43
C LYS A 89 -5.98 -0.92 15.69
N GLN A 90 -4.98 -0.21 15.14
CA GLN A 90 -4.88 1.26 15.27
C GLN A 90 -5.94 1.99 14.43
N GLY A 91 -6.23 1.50 13.22
CA GLY A 91 -7.24 2.07 12.32
C GLY A 91 -8.66 1.93 12.89
N VAL A 92 -9.06 0.71 13.25
CA VAL A 92 -10.35 0.43 13.88
C VAL A 92 -10.50 1.18 15.20
N TYR A 93 -9.48 1.21 16.05
CA TYR A 93 -9.55 1.97 17.31
C TYR A 93 -9.84 3.47 17.07
N GLY A 94 -9.20 4.09 16.07
CA GLY A 94 -9.46 5.48 15.70
C GLY A 94 -10.90 5.72 15.24
N ILE A 95 -11.40 4.87 14.35
CA ILE A 95 -12.79 4.91 13.85
C ILE A 95 -13.79 4.75 15.00
N ARG A 96 -13.64 3.70 15.81
CA ARG A 96 -14.54 3.37 16.92
C ARG A 96 -14.57 4.46 17.99
N ARG A 97 -13.40 4.99 18.36
CA ARG A 97 -13.32 6.12 19.30
C ARG A 97 -14.02 7.35 18.72
N GLY A 98 -13.74 7.67 17.46
CA GLY A 98 -14.36 8.81 16.79
C GLY A 98 -15.88 8.73 16.78
N MET A 99 -16.44 7.57 16.45
CA MET A 99 -17.89 7.33 16.50
C MET A 99 -18.45 7.43 17.93
N ARG A 100 -17.82 6.77 18.90
CA ARG A 100 -18.26 6.75 20.30
C ARG A 100 -18.28 8.14 20.94
N ASN A 101 -17.30 8.97 20.60
CA ASN A 101 -17.19 10.36 21.07
C ASN A 101 -18.07 11.34 20.27
N GLY A 102 -18.74 10.87 19.19
CA GLY A 102 -19.46 11.75 18.26
C GLY A 102 -18.56 12.63 17.38
N GLU A 103 -17.24 12.41 17.37
CA GLU A 103 -16.27 13.07 16.49
C GLU A 103 -16.43 12.63 15.02
N LEU A 104 -16.91 11.40 14.80
CA LEU A 104 -17.32 10.84 13.51
C LEU A 104 -18.78 10.38 13.57
N GLU A 105 -19.43 10.39 12.40
CA GLU A 105 -20.83 9.98 12.22
C GLU A 105 -20.97 9.10 10.98
N ASN A 106 -20.32 9.45 9.86
CA ASN A 106 -20.53 8.79 8.57
C ASN A 106 -19.19 8.18 8.05
N LEU A 107 -19.21 6.89 7.70
CA LEU A 107 -18.10 6.21 7.00
C LEU A 107 -18.52 5.88 5.57
N TRP A 108 -17.68 6.17 4.58
CA TRP A 108 -18.01 5.95 3.17
C TRP A 108 -17.10 4.89 2.57
N VAL A 109 -17.53 3.63 2.65
CA VAL A 109 -16.82 2.48 2.07
C VAL A 109 -16.96 2.51 0.56
N SER A 110 -15.83 2.71 -0.10
CA SER A 110 -15.73 2.84 -1.54
C SER A 110 -15.73 1.47 -2.22
N GLU A 111 -16.56 1.37 -3.25
CA GLU A 111 -16.90 0.12 -3.93
C GLU A 111 -16.64 0.25 -5.45
N LYS A 112 -16.52 -0.88 -6.14
CA LYS A 112 -16.44 -0.95 -7.61
C LYS A 112 -17.18 -2.23 -7.98
N HIS A 113 -18.32 -2.08 -8.65
CA HIS A 113 -19.40 -3.06 -8.65
C HIS A 113 -19.01 -4.47 -9.13
N ASP A 114 -18.05 -4.56 -10.05
CA ASP A 114 -17.44 -5.79 -10.59
C ASP A 114 -16.34 -6.39 -9.69
N THR A 115 -16.20 -5.93 -8.43
CA THR A 115 -15.21 -6.44 -7.48
C THR A 115 -15.79 -6.65 -6.08
N ALA A 116 -15.33 -7.68 -5.38
CA ALA A 116 -15.70 -7.93 -3.99
C ALA A 116 -15.10 -6.93 -2.98
N LYS A 117 -14.18 -6.05 -3.40
CA LYS A 117 -13.20 -5.41 -2.50
C LYS A 117 -13.80 -4.36 -1.56
N GLY A 118 -14.72 -3.53 -2.04
CA GLY A 118 -15.49 -2.63 -1.17
C GLY A 118 -16.42 -3.41 -0.22
N LYS A 119 -17.05 -4.47 -0.73
CA LYS A 119 -17.99 -5.32 0.02
C LYS A 119 -17.29 -6.09 1.14
N LYS A 120 -16.07 -6.60 0.91
CA LYS A 120 -15.20 -7.18 1.94
C LYS A 120 -14.79 -6.16 3.01
N LEU A 121 -14.35 -4.96 2.62
CA LEU A 121 -14.03 -3.92 3.61
C LEU A 121 -15.24 -3.51 4.45
N LEU A 122 -16.45 -3.49 3.87
CA LEU A 122 -17.69 -3.29 4.62
C LEU A 122 -17.96 -4.42 5.62
N ILE A 123 -17.76 -5.68 5.25
CA ILE A 123 -17.87 -6.85 6.14
C ILE A 123 -16.92 -6.70 7.34
N ASP A 124 -15.64 -6.39 7.07
CA ASP A 124 -14.63 -6.22 8.12
C ASP A 124 -15.01 -5.06 9.07
N ILE A 125 -15.49 -3.93 8.52
CA ILE A 125 -15.92 -2.77 9.31
C ILE A 125 -17.16 -3.08 10.16
N LEU A 126 -18.24 -3.63 9.57
CA LEU A 126 -19.46 -4.02 10.30
C LEU A 126 -19.19 -5.06 11.40
N THR A 127 -18.22 -5.95 11.19
CA THR A 127 -17.86 -7.00 12.15
C THR A 127 -17.01 -6.48 13.32
N ASN A 128 -16.30 -5.35 13.17
CA ASN A 128 -15.34 -4.85 14.17
C ASN A 128 -15.71 -3.50 14.80
N VAL A 129 -16.64 -2.74 14.21
CA VAL A 129 -17.04 -1.38 14.63
C VAL A 129 -18.49 -1.40 15.15
N ASN A 130 -18.67 -1.90 16.38
CA ASN A 130 -19.97 -2.04 17.06
C ASN A 130 -20.73 -0.70 17.24
N GLU A 131 -20.06 0.43 17.06
CA GLU A 131 -20.63 1.77 17.15
C GLU A 131 -21.49 2.15 15.92
N ILE A 132 -21.49 1.36 14.84
CA ILE A 132 -22.36 1.56 13.66
C ILE A 132 -23.79 1.11 13.98
N SER A 133 -24.77 1.98 13.70
CA SER A 133 -26.21 1.70 13.84
C SER A 133 -26.90 1.45 12.49
N ASN A 134 -26.48 2.16 11.44
CA ASN A 134 -27.11 2.13 10.11
C ASN A 134 -26.16 1.63 9.02
N ALA A 135 -26.66 0.82 8.10
CA ALA A 135 -25.96 0.42 6.88
C ALA A 135 -26.72 0.98 5.68
N VAL A 136 -26.05 1.79 4.86
CA VAL A 136 -26.68 2.61 3.82
C VAL A 136 -26.09 2.26 2.45
N PHE A 137 -26.94 1.91 1.49
CA PHE A 137 -26.51 1.35 0.20
C PHE A 137 -26.88 2.29 -0.94
N GLU A 138 -25.94 2.53 -1.85
CA GLU A 138 -26.23 3.21 -3.10
C GLU A 138 -27.30 2.47 -3.91
N ASN A 139 -28.33 3.19 -4.33
CA ASN A 139 -29.40 2.72 -5.18
C ASN A 139 -29.86 3.89 -6.05
N VAL A 140 -29.39 3.94 -7.30
CA VAL A 140 -29.66 5.04 -8.24
C VAL A 140 -31.06 5.00 -8.88
N SER A 141 -31.83 3.94 -8.63
CA SER A 141 -33.14 3.72 -9.26
C SER A 141 -34.19 4.78 -8.88
N LYS A 142 -35.33 4.72 -9.57
CA LYS A 142 -36.51 5.58 -9.36
C LYS A 142 -37.43 5.09 -8.21
N ILE A 143 -37.03 4.04 -7.49
CA ILE A 143 -37.81 3.39 -6.41
C ILE A 143 -38.23 4.43 -5.35
N THR A 144 -39.46 4.30 -4.83
CA THR A 144 -40.02 5.31 -3.94
C THR A 144 -39.43 5.27 -2.52
N PHE A 145 -39.71 6.31 -1.73
CA PHE A 145 -39.24 6.38 -0.34
C PHE A 145 -40.07 5.46 0.56
N GLY A 146 -39.52 4.30 0.90
CA GLY A 146 -40.14 3.30 1.79
C GLY A 146 -40.06 1.88 1.23
N GLU A 147 -39.97 1.75 -0.10
CA GLU A 147 -39.71 0.47 -0.76
C GLU A 147 -38.27 0.00 -0.50
N SER A 148 -38.14 -1.21 0.05
CA SER A 148 -36.86 -1.85 0.36
C SER A 148 -36.82 -3.24 -0.26
N SER A 149 -36.03 -3.40 -1.34
CA SER A 149 -35.70 -4.73 -1.84
C SER A 149 -34.89 -5.49 -0.79
N THR A 150 -35.30 -6.72 -0.47
CA THR A 150 -34.58 -7.52 0.54
C THR A 150 -33.27 -8.03 -0.08
N PRO A 151 -32.11 -7.81 0.57
CA PRO A 151 -30.81 -8.26 0.06
C PRO A 151 -30.79 -9.74 -0.34
N ALA A 152 -30.45 -10.04 -1.60
CA ALA A 152 -30.37 -11.42 -2.08
C ALA A 152 -29.22 -12.18 -1.40
N THR A 153 -29.53 -13.28 -0.70
CA THR A 153 -28.55 -14.04 0.11
C THR A 153 -28.08 -15.36 -0.52
N ASN A 154 -28.69 -15.80 -1.63
CA ASN A 154 -28.36 -17.07 -2.29
C ASN A 154 -27.16 -16.90 -3.24
N VAL A 155 -26.02 -17.51 -2.89
CA VAL A 155 -24.78 -17.42 -3.69
C VAL A 155 -24.93 -18.00 -5.10
N GLY A 156 -25.75 -19.04 -5.29
CA GLY A 156 -26.00 -19.62 -6.62
C GLY A 156 -26.70 -18.65 -7.56
N TYR A 157 -27.76 -18.00 -7.06
CA TYR A 157 -28.45 -16.91 -7.77
C TYR A 157 -27.51 -15.73 -8.02
N LEU A 158 -26.79 -15.25 -7.00
CA LEU A 158 -25.83 -14.14 -7.14
C LEU A 158 -24.72 -14.43 -8.15
N ARG A 159 -24.22 -15.67 -8.23
CA ARG A 159 -23.19 -16.09 -9.19
C ARG A 159 -23.72 -16.09 -10.63
N MET A 160 -24.95 -16.59 -10.84
CA MET A 160 -25.63 -16.52 -12.13
C MET A 160 -25.86 -15.06 -12.54
N TYR A 161 -26.37 -14.27 -11.60
CA TYR A 161 -26.64 -12.85 -11.78
C TYR A 161 -25.38 -12.05 -12.19
N TYR A 162 -24.31 -12.12 -11.39
CA TYR A 162 -23.09 -11.36 -11.68
C TYR A 162 -22.41 -11.81 -12.97
N ARG A 163 -22.57 -13.07 -13.41
CA ARG A 163 -22.11 -13.54 -14.72
C ARG A 163 -22.85 -12.85 -15.88
N ASN A 164 -24.13 -12.54 -15.74
CA ASN A 164 -24.92 -11.91 -16.79
C ASN A 164 -24.58 -10.41 -16.95
N ILE A 165 -24.04 -9.78 -15.91
CA ILE A 165 -23.77 -8.33 -15.84
C ILE A 165 -22.28 -8.03 -16.04
N TYR A 166 -21.41 -8.90 -15.54
CA TYR A 166 -19.96 -8.84 -15.69
C TYR A 166 -19.46 -10.12 -16.38
N PRO A 167 -19.77 -10.34 -17.67
CA PRO A 167 -19.39 -11.55 -18.40
C PRO A 167 -17.87 -11.75 -18.50
N ASP A 168 -17.10 -10.66 -18.47
CA ASP A 168 -15.64 -10.65 -18.48
C ASP A 168 -15.00 -10.99 -17.11
N LEU A 169 -15.79 -11.09 -16.03
CA LEU A 169 -15.28 -11.39 -14.69
C LEU A 169 -14.95 -12.88 -14.58
N ASP A 170 -13.71 -13.19 -14.19
CA ASP A 170 -13.25 -14.58 -14.11
C ASP A 170 -14.00 -15.39 -13.03
N ARG A 171 -13.86 -16.73 -13.08
CA ARG A 171 -14.56 -17.65 -12.17
C ARG A 171 -14.26 -17.40 -10.69
N GLN A 172 -13.05 -16.98 -10.34
CA GLN A 172 -12.68 -16.64 -8.97
C GLN A 172 -13.27 -15.30 -8.55
N GLY A 173 -13.20 -14.28 -9.43
CA GLY A 173 -13.82 -12.98 -9.20
C GLY A 173 -15.35 -13.05 -9.01
N LEU A 174 -16.03 -13.85 -9.84
CA LEU A 174 -17.48 -14.12 -9.73
C LEU A 174 -17.84 -14.80 -8.41
N GLU A 175 -17.06 -15.79 -7.96
CA GLU A 175 -17.29 -16.44 -6.67
C GLU A 175 -17.01 -15.48 -5.51
N GLU A 176 -15.90 -14.75 -5.55
CA GLU A 176 -15.51 -13.80 -4.50
C GLU A 176 -16.57 -12.70 -4.34
N LEU A 177 -17.12 -12.19 -5.45
CA LEU A 177 -18.17 -11.19 -5.47
C LEU A 177 -19.52 -11.77 -4.97
N ALA A 178 -19.96 -12.92 -5.47
CA ALA A 178 -21.21 -13.55 -5.02
C ALA A 178 -21.19 -13.92 -3.52
N GLN A 179 -20.06 -14.41 -3.02
CA GLN A 179 -19.87 -14.72 -1.60
C GLN A 179 -19.85 -13.45 -0.75
N ALA A 180 -19.09 -12.41 -1.14
CA ALA A 180 -19.05 -11.14 -0.41
C ALA A 180 -20.43 -10.47 -0.37
N THR A 181 -21.15 -10.42 -1.49
CA THR A 181 -22.52 -9.90 -1.57
C THR A 181 -23.47 -10.68 -0.65
N SER A 182 -23.39 -12.02 -0.62
CA SER A 182 -24.20 -12.87 0.28
C SER A 182 -23.90 -12.63 1.77
N ILE A 183 -22.63 -12.48 2.15
CA ILE A 183 -22.24 -12.23 3.55
C ILE A 183 -22.68 -10.82 3.97
N THR A 184 -22.44 -9.81 3.13
CA THR A 184 -22.92 -8.44 3.33
C THR A 184 -24.43 -8.40 3.54
N ALA A 185 -25.20 -9.06 2.67
CA ALA A 185 -26.65 -9.16 2.78
C ALA A 185 -27.12 -9.71 4.15
N ARG A 186 -26.45 -10.76 4.67
CA ARG A 186 -26.76 -11.37 5.97
C ARG A 186 -26.31 -10.54 7.18
N LEU A 187 -25.30 -9.68 7.02
CA LEU A 187 -24.87 -8.76 8.07
C LEU A 187 -25.81 -7.57 8.19
N VAL A 188 -26.19 -6.95 7.06
CA VAL A 188 -27.03 -5.73 7.11
C VAL A 188 -28.46 -5.99 7.57
N GLN A 189 -28.95 -7.23 7.44
CA GLN A 189 -30.19 -7.72 8.07
C GLN A 189 -30.20 -7.60 9.61
N LYS A 190 -29.05 -7.35 10.25
CA LYS A 190 -28.91 -7.12 11.71
C LYS A 190 -28.66 -5.66 12.07
N THR A 191 -28.76 -4.75 11.10
CA THR A 191 -28.55 -3.30 11.24
C THR A 191 -29.74 -2.55 10.67
N ASN A 192 -29.86 -1.25 10.92
CA ASN A 192 -30.86 -0.44 10.21
C ASN A 192 -30.41 -0.24 8.75
N LEU A 193 -30.96 -1.03 7.82
CA LEU A 193 -30.67 -0.95 6.39
C LEU A 193 -31.45 0.20 5.74
N ALA A 194 -30.76 1.03 4.95
CA ALA A 194 -31.37 2.08 4.14
C ALA A 194 -30.76 2.12 2.73
N PHE A 195 -31.52 2.68 1.78
CA PHE A 195 -31.06 2.95 0.41
C PHE A 195 -30.92 4.47 0.19
N PHE A 196 -29.98 4.87 -0.64
CA PHE A 196 -29.52 6.26 -0.81
C PHE A 196 -29.08 6.57 -2.24
N ALA A 197 -29.15 7.85 -2.61
CA ALA A 197 -28.83 8.41 -3.93
C ALA A 197 -29.81 8.02 -5.05
N ARG A 198 -31.08 7.84 -4.69
CA ARG A 198 -32.18 7.56 -5.62
C ARG A 198 -32.33 8.65 -6.68
N ASN A 199 -32.82 8.25 -7.85
CA ASN A 199 -32.90 9.08 -9.05
C ASN A 199 -31.54 9.66 -9.44
N ASP A 200 -30.56 8.80 -9.75
CA ASP A 200 -29.24 9.19 -10.28
C ASP A 200 -28.51 10.29 -9.47
N TRP A 201 -28.40 10.15 -8.14
CA TRP A 201 -27.69 11.13 -7.30
C TRP A 201 -28.17 12.60 -7.44
N ARG A 202 -29.43 12.85 -7.81
CA ARG A 202 -29.96 14.22 -8.04
C ARG A 202 -30.19 15.03 -6.76
N ASP A 203 -30.61 14.37 -5.68
CA ASP A 203 -31.11 15.03 -4.46
C ASP A 203 -30.66 14.34 -3.15
N GLN A 204 -29.51 13.68 -3.19
CA GLN A 204 -28.99 12.82 -2.12
C GLN A 204 -28.79 13.56 -0.79
N VAL A 205 -28.55 14.88 -0.81
CA VAL A 205 -28.40 15.69 0.41
C VAL A 205 -29.72 15.76 1.17
N GLN A 206 -30.79 16.22 0.51
CA GLN A 206 -32.12 16.26 1.11
C GLN A 206 -32.66 14.85 1.37
N GLU A 207 -32.30 13.86 0.55
CA GLU A 207 -32.65 12.46 0.80
C GLU A 207 -32.09 11.97 2.15
N ARG A 208 -30.81 12.26 2.46
CA ARG A 208 -30.16 11.91 3.74
C ARG A 208 -30.72 12.68 4.94
N GLU A 209 -31.32 13.85 4.73
CA GLU A 209 -32.08 14.57 5.75
C GLU A 209 -33.45 13.89 5.98
N ARG A 210 -34.19 13.61 4.89
CA ARG A 210 -35.50 12.91 4.92
C ARG A 210 -35.44 11.52 5.54
N MET A 211 -34.30 10.80 5.43
CA MET A 211 -34.10 9.51 6.10
C MET A 211 -34.06 9.57 7.63
N GLN A 212 -33.72 10.73 8.22
CA GLN A 212 -33.63 10.94 9.68
C GLN A 212 -32.81 9.87 10.43
N LEU A 213 -31.76 9.31 9.80
CA LEU A 213 -30.96 8.23 10.38
C LEU A 213 -30.37 8.62 11.74
N LYS A 214 -30.63 7.78 12.76
CA LYS A 214 -30.14 7.99 14.13
C LYS A 214 -28.88 7.17 14.38
N GLY A 215 -27.85 7.80 14.94
CA GLY A 215 -26.58 7.16 15.26
C GLY A 215 -25.63 6.98 14.06
N PRO A 216 -24.40 6.48 14.30
CA PRO A 216 -23.38 6.39 13.27
C PRO A 216 -23.76 5.45 12.12
N SER A 217 -23.33 5.79 10.90
CA SER A 217 -23.79 5.18 9.66
C SER A 217 -22.61 4.81 8.76
N VAL A 218 -22.69 3.65 8.11
CA VAL A 218 -21.74 3.23 7.07
C VAL A 218 -22.43 3.17 5.71
N PHE A 219 -21.84 3.85 4.73
CA PHE A 219 -22.31 3.95 3.35
C PHE A 219 -21.48 3.03 2.46
N LEU A 220 -22.11 2.27 1.58
CA LEU A 220 -21.45 1.54 0.49
C LEU A 220 -21.77 2.23 -0.84
N VAL A 221 -20.76 2.84 -1.47
CA VAL A 221 -20.93 3.71 -2.65
C VAL A 221 -19.82 3.50 -3.69
N GLY A 222 -20.15 3.70 -4.96
CA GLY A 222 -19.24 3.60 -6.10
C GLY A 222 -18.08 4.59 -6.03
N ALA A 223 -16.88 4.11 -6.34
CA ALA A 223 -15.63 4.84 -6.14
C ALA A 223 -15.49 6.17 -6.92
N ALA A 224 -16.38 6.46 -7.87
CA ALA A 224 -16.47 7.80 -8.45
C ALA A 224 -16.87 8.84 -7.39
N HIS A 225 -17.82 8.51 -6.52
CA HIS A 225 -18.43 9.39 -5.52
C HIS A 225 -17.55 9.63 -4.29
N THR A 226 -16.53 8.80 -4.05
CA THR A 226 -15.53 9.01 -2.98
C THR A 226 -14.24 9.67 -3.48
N LEU A 227 -13.85 9.45 -4.74
CA LEU A 227 -12.55 9.87 -5.27
C LEU A 227 -12.59 11.16 -6.12
N ARG A 228 -13.73 11.54 -6.69
CA ARG A 228 -13.88 12.75 -7.53
C ARG A 228 -14.44 13.93 -6.75
N HIS A 229 -14.13 15.13 -7.24
CA HIS A 229 -14.60 16.42 -6.74
C HIS A 229 -15.46 17.19 -7.77
N GLU A 230 -15.71 16.60 -8.94
CA GLU A 230 -16.68 17.11 -9.93
C GLU A 230 -17.38 15.94 -10.64
N VAL A 231 -18.58 16.25 -11.16
CA VAL A 231 -19.39 15.39 -12.02
C VAL A 231 -18.61 14.98 -13.29
N ARG A 232 -18.92 13.81 -13.86
CA ARG A 232 -18.45 13.41 -15.19
C ARG A 232 -19.39 13.99 -16.24
N ASP A 233 -18.86 14.57 -17.30
CA ASP A 233 -19.61 15.22 -18.39
C ASP A 233 -20.79 14.37 -18.95
N SER A 234 -20.67 13.04 -18.92
CA SER A 234 -21.71 12.08 -19.32
C SER A 234 -22.76 11.72 -18.25
N HIS A 235 -22.79 12.43 -17.12
CA HIS A 235 -23.68 12.22 -15.96
C HIS A 235 -24.16 13.58 -15.42
N SER A 236 -24.42 14.55 -16.30
CA SER A 236 -24.74 15.95 -15.97
C SER A 236 -25.99 16.16 -15.11
N ILE A 237 -26.80 15.12 -14.91
CA ILE A 237 -27.96 15.09 -14.00
C ILE A 237 -27.58 14.89 -12.53
N HIS A 238 -26.38 14.41 -12.20
CA HIS A 238 -25.94 14.23 -10.81
C HIS A 238 -25.76 15.58 -10.10
N ASN A 239 -26.14 15.64 -8.82
CA ASN A 239 -25.90 16.80 -7.99
C ASN A 239 -24.38 17.08 -7.84
N ALA A 240 -23.97 18.34 -7.77
CA ALA A 240 -22.57 18.69 -7.50
C ALA A 240 -22.07 18.09 -6.18
N ASN A 241 -22.92 18.06 -5.15
CA ASN A 241 -22.61 17.51 -3.83
C ASN A 241 -22.52 15.96 -3.81
N ALA A 242 -22.67 15.30 -4.95
CA ALA A 242 -22.38 13.87 -5.10
C ALA A 242 -20.86 13.59 -5.21
N TYR A 243 -20.03 14.64 -5.34
CA TYR A 243 -18.60 14.55 -5.61
C TYR A 243 -17.75 15.53 -4.76
N PRO A 244 -17.02 15.07 -3.73
CA PRO A 244 -17.09 13.74 -3.15
C PRO A 244 -18.25 13.66 -2.14
N ALA A 245 -19.12 12.68 -2.29
CA ALA A 245 -20.32 12.48 -1.47
C ALA A 245 -20.04 12.49 0.04
N TYR A 246 -18.88 12.02 0.47
CA TYR A 246 -18.52 11.99 1.90
C TYR A 246 -18.44 13.38 2.56
N GLN A 247 -18.39 14.47 1.79
CA GLN A 247 -18.41 15.83 2.32
C GLN A 247 -19.82 16.38 2.59
N TYR A 248 -20.88 15.58 2.40
CA TYR A 248 -22.27 16.02 2.59
C TYR A 248 -23.14 14.96 3.29
N PRO A 249 -24.17 15.35 4.08
CA PRO A 249 -24.43 16.70 4.58
C PRO A 249 -23.48 17.15 5.70
N ASN A 250 -22.77 16.21 6.35
CA ASN A 250 -21.98 16.47 7.56
C ASN A 250 -20.45 16.33 7.31
N PRO A 251 -19.79 17.28 6.60
CA PRO A 251 -18.38 17.20 6.19
C PRO A 251 -17.38 17.08 7.35
N ASN A 252 -17.77 17.55 8.54
CA ASN A 252 -16.91 17.69 9.73
C ASN A 252 -17.09 16.53 10.74
N ARG A 253 -17.73 15.43 10.29
CA ARG A 253 -17.87 14.15 11.02
C ARG A 253 -17.76 12.94 10.07
N SER A 254 -16.99 13.05 8.98
CA SER A 254 -17.14 12.14 7.82
C SER A 254 -15.84 11.79 7.11
N ILE A 255 -15.63 10.50 6.85
CA ILE A 255 -14.41 9.95 6.23
C ILE A 255 -14.73 8.83 5.21
N ALA A 256 -13.94 8.74 4.14
CA ALA A 256 -14.04 7.68 3.14
C ALA A 256 -12.97 6.59 3.34
N LEU A 257 -13.34 5.35 3.03
CA LEU A 257 -12.55 4.13 3.20
C LEU A 257 -12.40 3.44 1.84
N VAL A 258 -11.20 3.41 1.27
CA VAL A 258 -10.96 3.02 -0.13
C VAL A 258 -9.94 1.88 -0.24
N PRO A 259 -10.33 0.65 -0.64
CA PRO A 259 -9.40 -0.46 -0.88
C PRO A 259 -8.27 -0.11 -1.86
N GLU A 260 -7.03 -0.53 -1.59
CA GLU A 260 -5.87 -0.22 -2.44
C GLU A 260 -6.04 -0.76 -3.87
N GLN A 261 -6.73 -1.89 -4.06
CA GLN A 261 -7.02 -2.42 -5.41
C GLN A 261 -7.94 -1.50 -6.22
N ILE A 262 -8.91 -0.83 -5.58
CA ILE A 262 -9.77 0.15 -6.26
C ILE A 262 -8.94 1.38 -6.67
N ILE A 263 -8.04 1.85 -5.80
CA ILE A 263 -7.08 2.91 -6.13
C ILE A 263 -6.14 2.50 -7.28
N LYS A 264 -5.62 1.27 -7.30
CA LYS A 264 -4.77 0.75 -8.39
C LYS A 264 -5.54 0.70 -9.73
N ASN A 265 -6.79 0.25 -9.72
CA ASN A 265 -7.66 0.22 -10.90
C ASN A 265 -7.96 1.64 -11.42
N LEU A 266 -8.06 2.62 -10.52
CA LEU A 266 -8.46 4.00 -10.81
C LEU A 266 -7.29 4.99 -10.77
N LYS A 267 -6.04 4.52 -10.79
CA LYS A 267 -4.80 5.32 -10.61
C LYS A 267 -4.65 6.52 -11.57
N PHE A 268 -5.27 6.44 -12.75
CA PHE A 268 -5.26 7.47 -13.79
C PHE A 268 -6.59 8.25 -13.87
N MET A 269 -7.52 8.04 -12.94
CA MET A 269 -8.73 8.86 -12.86
C MET A 269 -8.35 10.32 -12.57
N ASN A 270 -8.77 11.23 -13.44
CA ASN A 270 -8.76 12.65 -13.10
C ASN A 270 -9.79 12.87 -11.97
N ARG A 271 -9.29 13.20 -10.77
CA ARG A 271 -10.10 13.47 -9.58
C ARG A 271 -10.86 14.79 -9.66
N LYS A 272 -10.58 15.65 -10.64
CA LYS A 272 -11.17 16.99 -10.80
C LYS A 272 -11.05 17.87 -9.54
N ASN A 273 -9.94 17.71 -8.81
CA ASN A 273 -9.76 18.29 -7.48
C ASN A 273 -8.77 19.48 -7.48
N THR A 274 -8.59 20.19 -8.59
CA THR A 274 -7.62 21.30 -8.72
C THR A 274 -7.86 22.35 -7.63
N ASN A 275 -9.08 22.89 -7.57
CA ASN A 275 -9.48 23.96 -6.66
C ASN A 275 -9.98 23.46 -5.29
N ALA A 276 -10.06 22.14 -5.11
CA ALA A 276 -10.60 21.54 -3.90
C ALA A 276 -9.67 21.71 -2.68
N ALA A 277 -10.27 21.72 -1.48
CA ALA A 277 -9.55 21.76 -0.21
C ALA A 277 -8.54 20.59 -0.06
N PRO A 278 -7.44 20.76 0.70
CA PRO A 278 -6.49 19.69 0.98
C PRO A 278 -7.09 18.54 1.81
N GLU A 279 -7.21 17.36 1.21
CA GLU A 279 -7.61 16.12 1.88
C GLU A 279 -6.41 15.48 2.61
N TYR A 280 -6.69 14.79 3.71
CA TYR A 280 -5.67 14.06 4.48
C TYR A 280 -6.01 12.57 4.53
N ALA A 281 -4.98 11.74 4.60
CA ALA A 281 -5.12 10.29 4.50
C ALA A 281 -4.16 9.50 5.42
N VAL A 282 -4.51 8.24 5.66
CA VAL A 282 -3.66 7.21 6.27
C VAL A 282 -4.02 5.83 5.67
N TRP A 283 -3.01 5.00 5.37
CA TRP A 283 -3.24 3.60 4.97
C TRP A 283 -3.46 2.73 6.22
N VAL A 284 -4.40 1.80 6.15
CA VAL A 284 -4.65 0.79 7.19
C VAL A 284 -4.45 -0.60 6.57
N LYS A 285 -3.85 -1.52 7.33
CA LYS A 285 -3.72 -2.94 6.94
C LYS A 285 -5.10 -3.64 6.92
N SER A 286 -5.18 -4.79 6.25
CA SER A 286 -6.34 -5.70 6.34
C SER A 286 -6.47 -6.31 7.75
N GLN A 287 -7.65 -6.86 8.08
CA GLN A 287 -7.97 -7.40 9.42
C GLN A 287 -6.93 -8.41 9.97
N ASP A 288 -6.31 -9.18 9.07
CA ASP A 288 -5.25 -10.16 9.34
C ASP A 288 -3.84 -9.56 9.58
N GLU A 289 -3.73 -8.22 9.65
CA GLU A 289 -2.47 -7.45 9.70
C GLU A 289 -1.50 -7.78 8.53
N SER A 290 -2.02 -8.31 7.42
CA SER A 290 -1.26 -8.56 6.20
C SER A 290 -1.18 -7.31 5.31
N MET A 291 -0.77 -7.51 4.06
CA MET A 291 -0.71 -6.47 3.03
C MET A 291 -1.50 -6.90 1.78
N ASN A 292 -2.45 -7.83 1.94
CA ASN A 292 -3.20 -8.41 0.82
C ASN A 292 -4.26 -7.42 0.33
N ASP A 293 -5.11 -6.92 1.24
CA ASP A 293 -6.16 -5.93 0.95
C ASP A 293 -6.12 -4.74 1.93
N PRO A 294 -5.03 -3.94 1.96
CA PRO A 294 -4.99 -2.69 2.71
C PRO A 294 -5.94 -1.65 2.10
N PHE A 295 -6.39 -0.68 2.91
CA PHE A 295 -7.29 0.39 2.49
C PHE A 295 -6.81 1.76 2.95
N LEU A 296 -7.12 2.78 2.15
CA LEU A 296 -6.87 4.17 2.46
C LEU A 296 -8.06 4.71 3.26
N VAL A 297 -7.82 5.29 4.42
CA VAL A 297 -8.79 6.20 5.05
C VAL A 297 -8.43 7.62 4.63
N MET A 298 -9.41 8.39 4.19
CA MET A 298 -9.22 9.78 3.75
C MET A 298 -10.40 10.68 4.11
N GLY A 299 -10.14 11.97 4.32
CA GLY A 299 -11.18 12.96 4.64
C GLY A 299 -10.62 14.37 4.85
N GLN A 300 -11.43 15.24 5.46
CA GLN A 300 -10.97 16.57 5.85
C GLN A 300 -9.95 16.51 7.01
N LYS A 301 -9.09 17.53 7.12
CA LYS A 301 -8.01 17.56 8.13
C LYS A 301 -8.53 17.35 9.55
N SER A 302 -9.56 18.09 9.96
CA SER A 302 -10.16 18.04 11.29
C SER A 302 -10.53 16.63 11.73
N ASP A 303 -11.14 15.87 10.84
CA ASP A 303 -11.78 14.59 11.14
C ASP A 303 -10.75 13.47 11.15
N MET A 304 -9.79 13.57 10.23
CA MET A 304 -8.62 12.72 10.17
C MET A 304 -7.70 12.95 11.39
N GLU A 305 -7.59 14.17 11.92
CA GLU A 305 -6.88 14.47 13.16
C GLU A 305 -7.63 13.98 14.41
N LYS A 306 -8.95 14.18 14.51
CA LYS A 306 -9.79 13.59 15.58
C LYS A 306 -9.63 12.07 15.63
N ALA A 307 -9.78 11.39 14.49
CA ALA A 307 -9.76 9.92 14.44
C ALA A 307 -8.35 9.31 14.61
N PHE A 308 -7.33 9.86 13.95
CA PHE A 308 -6.01 9.22 13.83
C PHE A 308 -4.83 10.03 14.40
N GLY A 309 -5.02 11.32 14.67
CA GLY A 309 -3.98 12.24 15.14
C GLY A 309 -2.85 12.45 14.13
N ASN A 310 -1.65 12.76 14.63
CA ASN A 310 -0.45 13.08 13.84
C ASN A 310 0.12 11.96 12.93
N LYS A 311 -0.60 10.84 12.76
CA LYS A 311 -0.26 9.74 11.83
C LYS A 311 -0.63 10.07 10.38
N ILE A 312 -1.62 10.94 10.18
CA ILE A 312 -2.14 11.30 8.86
C ILE A 312 -1.12 12.10 8.03
N ARG A 313 -1.29 12.12 6.72
CA ARG A 313 -0.49 12.92 5.78
C ARG A 313 -1.39 13.53 4.70
N LEU A 314 -0.91 14.57 4.02
CA LEU A 314 -1.59 15.17 2.87
C LEU A 314 -1.80 14.11 1.78
N LEU A 315 -3.02 13.99 1.25
CA LEU A 315 -3.33 13.12 0.13
C LEU A 315 -2.86 13.79 -1.19
N PRO A 316 -2.03 13.14 -2.02
CA PRO A 316 -1.64 13.70 -3.31
C PRO A 316 -2.84 13.98 -4.22
N LYS A 317 -2.80 15.09 -4.97
CA LYS A 317 -3.89 15.49 -5.87
C LYS A 317 -4.19 14.43 -6.94
N ARG A 318 -3.21 13.64 -7.37
CA ARG A 318 -3.38 12.50 -8.31
C ARG A 318 -3.16 11.17 -7.61
N LEU A 319 -3.97 10.16 -7.95
CA LEU A 319 -3.83 8.79 -7.40
C LEU A 319 -2.56 8.06 -7.91
N SER A 320 -2.00 8.49 -9.04
CA SER A 320 -0.70 8.03 -9.56
C SER A 320 0.47 8.35 -8.61
N ASP A 321 0.33 9.40 -7.81
CA ASP A 321 1.41 9.98 -7.01
C ASP A 321 1.34 9.51 -5.55
N LEU A 322 0.26 8.81 -5.19
CA LEU A 322 0.05 8.16 -3.90
C LEU A 322 0.92 6.90 -3.79
N ASN A 323 1.78 6.86 -2.77
CA ASN A 323 2.54 5.65 -2.45
C ASN A 323 1.62 4.50 -2.05
N SER A 324 1.96 3.29 -2.46
CA SER A 324 1.33 2.06 -1.94
C SER A 324 1.50 1.94 -0.42
N ALA A 325 0.62 1.15 0.20
CA ALA A 325 0.70 0.79 1.60
C ALA A 325 1.98 0.00 1.95
N THR A 326 2.36 -0.01 3.22
CA THR A 326 3.68 -0.47 3.69
C THR A 326 3.59 -1.34 4.94
N LYS A 327 4.35 -2.46 4.97
CA LYS A 327 4.20 -3.49 6.02
C LYS A 327 4.69 -3.09 7.41
N TYR A 328 5.67 -2.20 7.47
CA TYR A 328 6.28 -1.71 8.71
C TYR A 328 6.19 -0.20 8.71
N GLU A 329 5.87 0.41 9.84
CA GLU A 329 5.73 1.85 9.97
C GLU A 329 7.13 2.47 9.95
N SER A 330 8.00 2.05 10.88
CA SER A 330 9.36 2.56 11.03
C SER A 330 10.46 1.53 10.70
N ARG A 331 11.69 2.01 10.49
CA ARG A 331 12.89 1.18 10.22
C ARG A 331 14.10 1.66 11.02
N ILE A 332 14.89 0.69 11.48
CA ILE A 332 16.22 0.92 12.02
C ILE A 332 17.24 0.21 11.09
N ILE A 333 18.38 0.86 10.85
CA ILE A 333 19.58 0.23 10.33
C ILE A 333 20.64 0.30 11.43
N ILE A 334 21.30 -0.82 11.73
CA ILE A 334 22.43 -0.89 12.66
C ILE A 334 23.65 -1.31 11.85
N GLN A 335 24.69 -0.48 11.83
CA GLN A 335 25.97 -0.78 11.19
C GLN A 335 26.96 -1.25 12.27
N GLU A 336 27.27 -2.53 12.25
CA GLU A 336 28.15 -3.26 13.18
C GLU A 336 29.61 -3.33 12.67
N SER A 337 29.96 -2.65 11.59
CA SER A 337 31.31 -2.68 11.03
C SER A 337 31.71 -1.34 10.42
N ASP A 338 32.96 -0.97 10.63
CA ASP A 338 33.58 0.33 10.36
C ASP A 338 34.47 0.34 9.09
N GLY A 339 34.06 -0.41 8.06
CA GLY A 339 34.75 -0.46 6.76
C GLY A 339 34.05 0.33 5.64
N GLU A 340 34.77 0.64 4.55
CA GLU A 340 34.22 1.31 3.34
C GLU A 340 33.03 0.54 2.76
N ILE A 341 33.13 -0.79 2.71
CA ILE A 341 32.07 -1.71 2.27
C ILE A 341 30.81 -1.53 3.13
N ALA A 342 30.94 -1.62 4.46
CA ALA A 342 29.82 -1.49 5.39
C ALA A 342 29.17 -0.10 5.37
N ASN A 343 29.99 0.96 5.24
CA ASN A 343 29.51 2.33 5.06
C ASN A 343 28.74 2.50 3.73
N THR A 344 29.26 1.96 2.63
CA THR A 344 28.63 2.05 1.29
C THR A 344 27.35 1.22 1.20
N ALA A 345 27.38 0.00 1.73
CA ALA A 345 26.22 -0.87 1.87
C ALA A 345 25.09 -0.19 2.68
N THR A 346 25.43 0.43 3.81
CA THR A 346 24.51 1.22 4.64
C THR A 346 23.94 2.41 3.87
N LYS A 347 24.80 3.22 3.22
CA LYS A 347 24.41 4.38 2.40
C LYS A 347 23.47 3.99 1.25
N ASN A 348 23.69 2.86 0.60
CA ASN A 348 22.84 2.33 -0.47
C ASN A 348 21.48 1.84 0.07
N LEU A 349 21.46 1.19 1.24
CA LEU A 349 20.20 0.83 1.90
C LEU A 349 19.41 2.07 2.33
N VAL A 350 20.05 3.08 2.93
CA VAL A 350 19.41 4.35 3.33
C VAL A 350 18.74 5.01 2.13
N LYS A 351 19.47 5.21 1.01
CA LYS A 351 18.92 5.73 -0.25
C LYS A 351 17.67 4.97 -0.70
N LYS A 352 17.73 3.63 -0.68
CA LYS A 352 16.60 2.76 -1.06
C LYS A 352 15.39 2.92 -0.13
N LEU A 353 15.61 2.98 1.18
CA LEU A 353 14.54 3.19 2.13
C LEU A 353 13.92 4.57 1.95
N GLN A 354 14.72 5.64 1.80
CA GLN A 354 14.22 6.99 1.54
C GLN A 354 13.47 7.13 0.21
N LYS A 355 13.76 6.30 -0.81
CA LYS A 355 12.90 6.18 -2.02
C LYS A 355 11.48 5.71 -1.69
N LYS A 356 11.28 4.72 -0.79
CA LYS A 356 9.95 4.14 -0.50
C LYS A 356 9.22 4.69 0.75
N TYR A 357 9.93 5.16 1.77
CA TYR A 357 9.37 5.59 3.05
C TYR A 357 9.65 7.09 3.29
N ASN A 358 9.15 7.66 4.38
CA ASN A 358 9.55 9.02 4.78
C ASN A 358 10.93 9.01 5.44
N LYS A 359 11.59 10.17 5.52
CA LYS A 359 12.89 10.29 6.17
C LYS A 359 12.78 10.15 7.69
N GLU A 360 11.71 10.64 8.31
CA GLU A 360 11.53 10.55 9.76
C GLU A 360 11.19 9.13 10.26
N ASP A 361 10.78 8.23 9.35
CA ASP A 361 10.46 6.82 9.62
C ASP A 361 11.69 5.90 9.58
N ILE A 362 12.90 6.47 9.41
CA ILE A 362 14.17 5.74 9.28
C ILE A 362 15.16 6.28 10.30
N VAL A 363 15.82 5.38 11.04
CA VAL A 363 16.95 5.69 11.92
C VAL A 363 18.16 4.87 11.49
N VAL A 364 19.34 5.48 11.50
CA VAL A 364 20.63 4.82 11.32
C VAL A 364 21.42 4.90 12.62
N ILE A 365 21.89 3.74 13.07
CA ILE A 365 22.72 3.55 14.25
C ILE A 365 24.04 2.95 13.76
N LYS A 366 25.18 3.40 14.28
CA LYS A 366 26.48 2.76 14.08
C LYS A 366 27.05 2.33 15.42
N ARG A 367 27.83 1.24 15.44
CA ARG A 367 28.70 0.96 16.58
C ARG A 367 29.95 1.85 16.50
N VAL A 368 30.27 2.50 17.62
CA VAL A 368 31.47 3.33 17.80
C VAL A 368 31.97 3.06 19.22
N ASN A 369 33.22 2.63 19.38
CA ASN A 369 33.82 2.30 20.68
C ASN A 369 32.91 1.38 21.52
N GLU A 370 32.49 0.26 20.94
CA GLU A 370 31.49 -0.71 21.45
C GLU A 370 30.05 -0.20 21.67
N ALA A 371 29.83 1.11 21.83
CA ALA A 371 28.51 1.73 22.03
C ALA A 371 27.71 1.89 20.72
N LEU A 372 26.38 1.87 20.83
CA LEU A 372 25.46 2.13 19.72
C LEU A 372 25.07 3.61 19.65
N VAL A 373 25.53 4.30 18.61
CA VAL A 373 25.34 5.74 18.41
C VAL A 373 24.38 6.00 17.25
N VAL A 374 23.33 6.80 17.48
CA VAL A 374 22.41 7.25 16.42
C VAL A 374 23.14 8.28 15.54
N THR A 375 23.27 8.00 14.24
CA THR A 375 23.96 8.90 13.29
C THR A 375 23.02 9.57 12.29
N GLU A 376 21.84 9.00 12.03
CA GLU A 376 20.78 9.64 11.22
C GLU A 376 19.40 9.35 11.82
N GLY A 377 18.48 10.31 11.73
CA GLY A 377 17.10 10.17 12.22
C GLY A 377 16.94 10.42 13.72
N ASN A 378 15.79 10.03 14.28
CA ASN A 378 15.48 10.19 15.70
C ASN A 378 14.69 8.98 16.21
N MET A 379 15.19 8.30 17.26
CA MET A 379 14.55 7.11 17.84
C MET A 379 13.13 7.38 18.37
N LYS A 380 12.79 8.61 18.78
CA LYS A 380 11.43 8.98 19.22
C LYS A 380 10.37 8.90 18.10
N ASN A 381 10.80 8.75 16.84
CA ASN A 381 9.92 8.55 15.68
C ASN A 381 9.66 7.07 15.37
N ILE A 382 10.40 6.13 15.97
CA ILE A 382 10.15 4.69 15.81
C ILE A 382 8.85 4.33 16.54
N LYS A 383 7.83 3.91 15.79
CA LYS A 383 6.48 3.63 16.29
C LYS A 383 5.89 2.41 15.59
N GLY A 384 4.92 1.76 16.24
CA GLY A 384 4.18 0.64 15.67
C GLY A 384 5.07 -0.53 15.25
N GLU A 385 4.70 -1.28 14.21
CA GLU A 385 5.55 -2.38 13.72
C GLU A 385 6.79 -1.88 12.99
N TYR A 386 8.00 -2.18 13.51
CA TYR A 386 9.26 -1.77 12.89
C TYR A 386 10.14 -2.93 12.39
N LYS A 387 10.97 -2.62 11.38
CA LYS A 387 12.01 -3.53 10.85
C LYS A 387 13.41 -3.05 11.23
N VAL A 388 14.23 -3.94 11.79
CA VAL A 388 15.69 -3.76 11.92
C VAL A 388 16.43 -4.39 10.73
N ASN A 389 17.52 -3.75 10.31
CA ASN A 389 18.51 -4.27 9.37
C ASN A 389 19.87 -4.14 10.05
N VAL A 390 20.51 -5.25 10.40
CA VAL A 390 21.85 -5.27 11.02
C VAL A 390 22.86 -5.59 9.92
N ILE A 391 23.82 -4.70 9.67
CA ILE A 391 24.79 -4.77 8.57
C ILE A 391 26.20 -4.89 9.16
N GLY A 392 26.96 -5.89 8.74
CA GLY A 392 28.35 -6.05 9.15
C GLY A 392 29.04 -7.20 8.44
N HIS A 393 30.36 -7.28 8.54
CA HIS A 393 31.13 -8.37 7.94
C HIS A 393 30.84 -9.70 8.64
N GLY A 394 30.44 -10.70 7.85
CA GLY A 394 30.18 -12.06 8.32
C GLY A 394 31.45 -12.87 8.38
N HIS A 395 31.79 -13.43 9.55
CA HIS A 395 32.93 -14.32 9.73
C HIS A 395 32.65 -15.41 10.75
N GLU A 396 33.63 -16.28 10.98
CA GLU A 396 33.64 -17.31 12.02
C GLU A 396 34.80 -17.01 12.98
N ASP A 397 34.57 -17.07 14.29
CA ASP A 397 35.65 -16.89 15.27
C ASP A 397 36.44 -18.18 15.50
N LYS A 398 37.55 -18.08 16.25
CA LYS A 398 38.45 -19.22 16.55
C LYS A 398 37.79 -20.39 17.31
N ARG A 399 36.52 -20.26 17.75
CA ARG A 399 35.72 -21.30 18.42
C ARG A 399 34.58 -21.80 17.53
N GLY A 400 34.60 -21.49 16.23
CA GLY A 400 33.57 -21.89 15.29
C GLY A 400 32.25 -21.10 15.40
N VAL A 401 32.23 -19.97 16.10
CA VAL A 401 31.02 -19.17 16.32
C VAL A 401 30.84 -18.17 15.19
N ARG A 402 29.65 -18.17 14.55
CA ARG A 402 29.28 -17.18 13.52
C ARG A 402 29.17 -15.78 14.13
N ARG A 403 29.81 -14.80 13.49
CA ARG A 403 29.78 -13.39 13.89
C ARG A 403 29.38 -12.48 12.73
N LEU A 404 28.65 -11.42 13.05
CA LEU A 404 28.37 -10.27 12.18
C LEU A 404 28.97 -9.06 12.87
N GLY A 405 29.96 -8.41 12.24
CA GLY A 405 30.61 -7.24 12.82
C GLY A 405 31.25 -7.49 14.20
N GLY A 406 31.83 -8.68 14.39
CA GLY A 406 32.43 -9.09 15.67
C GLY A 406 31.44 -9.52 16.74
N LYS A 407 30.13 -9.30 16.57
CA LYS A 407 29.09 -9.76 17.51
C LYS A 407 28.51 -11.11 17.09
N ASN A 408 28.26 -12.01 18.04
CA ASN A 408 27.45 -13.21 17.78
C ASN A 408 25.94 -12.87 17.82
N GLY A 409 25.09 -13.84 17.48
CA GLY A 409 23.64 -13.62 17.45
C GLY A 409 23.07 -13.19 18.80
N ALA A 410 23.61 -13.74 19.90
CA ALA A 410 23.16 -13.43 21.25
C ALA A 410 23.45 -12.00 21.67
N GLN A 411 24.64 -11.48 21.35
CA GLN A 411 25.01 -10.08 21.60
C GLN A 411 24.06 -9.11 20.85
N ILE A 412 23.82 -9.36 19.55
CA ILE A 412 22.92 -8.54 18.72
C ILE A 412 21.48 -8.58 19.26
N ALA A 413 21.02 -9.71 19.81
CA ALA A 413 19.71 -9.80 20.44
C ALA A 413 19.61 -8.97 21.73
N GLN A 414 20.67 -8.91 22.54
CA GLN A 414 20.72 -8.06 23.73
C GLN A 414 20.80 -6.57 23.38
N ASP A 415 21.57 -6.20 22.36
CA ASP A 415 21.58 -4.83 21.81
C ASP A 415 20.15 -4.38 21.43
N LEU A 416 19.35 -5.23 20.78
CA LEU A 416 17.95 -4.92 20.47
C LEU A 416 17.04 -4.91 21.71
N LYS A 417 17.30 -5.75 22.72
CA LYS A 417 16.60 -5.71 24.02
C LYS A 417 16.90 -4.43 24.82
N SER A 418 17.98 -3.70 24.54
CA SER A 418 18.23 -2.38 25.15
C SER A 418 17.18 -1.33 24.75
N PHE A 419 16.54 -1.47 23.58
CA PHE A 419 15.53 -0.53 23.08
C PHE A 419 14.14 -0.71 23.70
N LYS A 420 14.00 -1.51 24.79
CA LYS A 420 12.74 -1.78 25.52
C LYS A 420 11.99 -0.52 26.00
N TRP A 421 12.65 0.64 26.08
CA TRP A 421 12.03 1.92 26.41
C TRP A 421 11.02 2.40 25.34
N MET A 422 11.04 1.85 24.11
CA MET A 422 10.10 2.17 23.05
C MET A 422 8.74 1.45 23.21
N SER A 423 8.03 1.72 24.32
CA SER A 423 6.77 1.03 24.70
C SER A 423 5.64 1.04 23.65
N TYR A 424 5.70 1.96 22.68
CA TYR A 424 4.73 2.08 21.58
C TYR A 424 5.24 1.53 20.22
N ALA A 425 6.32 0.75 20.22
CA ALA A 425 6.90 0.14 19.02
C ALA A 425 7.12 -1.37 19.21
N LYS A 426 6.69 -2.17 18.23
CA LYS A 426 6.87 -3.63 18.21
C LYS A 426 7.92 -4.01 17.16
N LEU A 427 8.95 -4.74 17.58
CA LEU A 427 9.87 -5.39 16.65
C LEU A 427 9.10 -6.45 15.84
N ALA A 428 9.02 -6.29 14.52
CA ALA A 428 8.26 -7.22 13.66
C ALA A 428 9.16 -8.05 12.72
N LYS A 429 10.33 -7.51 12.36
CA LYS A 429 11.30 -8.18 11.47
C LYS A 429 12.73 -7.74 11.78
N VAL A 430 13.63 -8.70 11.87
CA VAL A 430 15.09 -8.49 11.84
C VAL A 430 15.65 -9.01 10.52
N SER A 431 16.67 -8.34 10.00
CA SER A 431 17.45 -8.80 8.85
C SER A 431 18.91 -8.78 9.26
N LEU A 432 19.51 -9.97 9.43
CA LEU A 432 20.94 -10.12 9.68
C LEU A 432 21.62 -10.13 8.31
N MET A 433 22.27 -9.02 7.96
CA MET A 433 22.77 -8.74 6.61
C MET A 433 24.29 -8.91 6.58
N SER A 434 24.70 -10.18 6.71
CA SER A 434 26.07 -10.63 6.49
C SER A 434 26.10 -11.93 5.71
N CYS A 435 27.23 -12.18 5.06
CA CYS A 435 27.60 -13.49 4.52
C CYS A 435 27.38 -14.59 5.57
N PHE A 436 26.90 -15.76 5.15
CA PHE A 436 26.81 -16.97 5.98
C PHE A 436 26.03 -16.81 7.30
N SER A 437 25.16 -15.80 7.42
CA SER A 437 24.34 -15.56 8.62
C SER A 437 23.34 -16.68 8.90
N GLY A 438 22.97 -17.47 7.87
CA GLY A 438 22.05 -18.61 7.99
C GLY A 438 22.70 -19.98 8.08
N THR A 439 24.03 -20.10 7.97
CA THR A 439 24.73 -21.40 8.07
C THR A 439 25.39 -21.55 9.42
N CYS A 440 25.47 -22.79 9.92
CA CYS A 440 26.24 -23.09 11.12
C CYS A 440 27.74 -22.86 10.89
N GLY A 441 28.46 -22.43 11.93
CA GLY A 441 29.92 -22.57 12.00
C GLY A 441 30.31 -23.92 12.62
N ALA A 442 31.61 -24.14 12.84
CA ALA A 442 32.14 -25.35 13.47
C ALA A 442 31.64 -25.57 14.92
N SER A 443 31.04 -24.55 15.55
CA SER A 443 30.28 -24.69 16.81
C SER A 443 28.92 -25.40 16.67
N GLY A 444 28.54 -25.82 15.46
CA GLY A 444 27.27 -26.48 15.16
C GLY A 444 26.06 -25.53 15.08
N ARG A 445 26.24 -24.22 15.31
CA ARG A 445 25.15 -23.23 15.40
C ARG A 445 25.34 -22.06 14.44
N SER A 446 24.23 -21.51 13.93
CA SER A 446 24.24 -20.32 13.07
C SER A 446 24.05 -19.02 13.86
N LEU A 447 24.30 -17.89 13.21
CA LEU A 447 24.02 -16.56 13.78
C LEU A 447 22.52 -16.38 14.11
N VAL A 448 21.63 -17.07 13.38
CA VAL A 448 20.18 -17.03 13.62
C VAL A 448 19.79 -17.78 14.88
N ASP A 449 20.44 -18.90 15.20
CA ASP A 449 20.04 -19.75 16.33
C ASP A 449 20.40 -19.08 17.66
N ASP A 450 21.62 -18.54 17.74
CA ASP A 450 22.07 -17.67 18.83
C ASP A 450 21.17 -16.45 18.99
N PHE A 451 20.79 -15.81 17.87
CA PHE A 451 19.92 -14.64 17.90
C PHE A 451 18.49 -14.99 18.34
N ARG A 452 17.90 -16.11 17.87
CA ARG A 452 16.57 -16.56 18.29
C ARG A 452 16.53 -16.87 19.78
N GLN A 453 17.45 -17.71 20.24
CA GLN A 453 17.49 -18.16 21.63
C GLN A 453 17.70 -16.99 22.61
N ALA A 454 18.52 -16.00 22.23
CA ALA A 454 18.74 -14.83 23.06
C ALA A 454 17.66 -13.74 22.92
N LEU A 455 16.94 -13.67 21.79
CA LEU A 455 15.84 -12.73 21.60
C LEU A 455 14.59 -13.17 22.35
N ASP A 456 14.28 -14.47 22.36
CA ASP A 456 13.12 -15.03 23.07
C ASP A 456 11.77 -14.38 22.65
N ASP A 457 11.59 -14.16 21.35
CA ASP A 457 10.31 -13.74 20.74
C ASP A 457 10.13 -14.45 19.37
N ASN A 458 9.34 -15.53 19.38
CA ASN A 458 9.03 -16.31 18.18
C ASN A 458 8.12 -15.56 17.18
N THR A 459 7.57 -14.39 17.52
CA THR A 459 6.78 -13.57 16.60
C THR A 459 7.66 -12.72 15.67
N VAL A 460 8.93 -12.50 16.02
CA VAL A 460 9.87 -11.68 15.24
C VAL A 460 10.39 -12.44 14.01
N LYS A 461 10.02 -11.95 12.82
CA LYS A 461 10.36 -12.62 11.56
C LYS A 461 11.79 -12.30 11.14
N ILE A 462 12.72 -13.20 11.43
CA ILE A 462 14.14 -13.06 11.05
C ILE A 462 14.34 -13.30 9.55
N LYS A 463 15.33 -12.64 8.94
CA LYS A 463 15.93 -13.02 7.65
C LYS A 463 17.45 -13.10 7.83
N SER A 464 18.01 -14.20 7.34
CA SER A 464 19.44 -14.45 7.15
C SER A 464 19.76 -14.70 5.67
N TYR A 465 21.01 -15.06 5.40
CA TYR A 465 21.54 -15.42 4.09
C TYR A 465 22.51 -16.59 4.26
N ASN A 466 22.37 -17.62 3.42
CA ASN A 466 23.22 -18.82 3.51
C ASN A 466 24.54 -18.65 2.74
N ASP A 467 24.58 -17.68 1.83
CA ASP A 467 25.68 -17.43 0.90
C ASP A 467 26.52 -16.20 1.31
N ARG A 468 27.53 -15.89 0.49
CA ARG A 468 28.17 -14.57 0.45
C ARG A 468 27.21 -13.57 -0.20
N ILE A 469 27.10 -12.38 0.39
CA ILE A 469 26.18 -11.34 -0.09
C ILE A 469 26.81 -9.94 -0.10
N ASP A 470 26.27 -9.07 -0.94
CA ASP A 470 26.55 -7.63 -0.91
C ASP A 470 25.29 -6.79 -1.18
N LEU A 471 25.37 -5.48 -0.89
CA LEU A 471 24.36 -4.47 -1.18
C LEU A 471 24.78 -3.62 -2.38
N ASN A 472 24.18 -3.90 -3.55
CA ASN A 472 24.44 -3.16 -4.78
C ASN A 472 24.11 -1.66 -4.66
N SER A 473 24.42 -0.88 -5.69
CA SER A 473 24.16 0.57 -5.79
C SER A 473 22.69 0.99 -5.53
N GLU A 474 21.73 0.08 -5.66
CA GLU A 474 20.31 0.28 -5.32
C GLU A 474 19.91 -0.19 -3.90
N GLY A 475 20.83 -0.69 -3.09
CA GLY A 475 20.55 -1.29 -1.78
C GLY A 475 19.78 -2.62 -1.87
N GLN A 476 19.89 -3.36 -2.98
CA GLN A 476 19.44 -4.75 -3.07
C GLN A 476 20.51 -5.70 -2.55
N ALA A 477 20.12 -6.63 -1.68
CA ALA A 477 20.99 -7.76 -1.32
C ALA A 477 21.06 -8.72 -2.51
N LYS A 478 22.27 -8.99 -2.99
CA LYS A 478 22.58 -9.96 -4.05
C LYS A 478 23.52 -11.03 -3.48
N VAL A 479 23.43 -12.26 -4.00
CA VAL A 479 24.46 -13.29 -3.79
C VAL A 479 25.64 -12.97 -4.69
N VAL A 480 26.87 -13.17 -4.19
CA VAL A 480 28.13 -12.82 -4.87
C VAL A 480 29.20 -13.89 -4.61
N PHE A 481 30.11 -14.12 -5.56
CA PHE A 481 31.22 -15.08 -5.36
C PHE A 481 32.26 -14.58 -4.33
N HIS A 482 32.53 -13.27 -4.34
CA HIS A 482 33.38 -12.58 -3.37
C HIS A 482 32.56 -11.48 -2.70
N GLY A 483 32.53 -11.45 -1.37
CA GLY A 483 31.82 -10.41 -0.61
C GLY A 483 32.73 -9.21 -0.36
N GLY A 484 32.23 -8.00 -0.58
CA GLY A 484 33.02 -6.77 -0.50
C GLY A 484 33.23 -6.12 -1.86
N LEU A 485 32.16 -5.53 -2.39
CA LEU A 485 32.09 -4.55 -3.48
C LEU A 485 33.27 -4.59 -4.49
N VAL A 486 33.32 -5.65 -5.29
CA VAL A 486 33.86 -5.51 -6.65
C VAL A 486 33.03 -4.42 -7.33
N ARG A 487 33.70 -3.42 -7.92
CA ARG A 487 33.05 -2.27 -8.54
C ARG A 487 32.19 -2.73 -9.73
N ASP A 488 31.17 -1.95 -10.08
CA ASP A 488 30.32 -2.21 -11.26
C ASP A 488 31.16 -2.06 -12.56
N ASP A 489 31.89 -3.11 -12.94
CA ASP A 489 32.56 -3.18 -14.25
C ASP A 489 31.50 -3.18 -15.35
N LYS A 490 31.47 -2.09 -16.13
CA LYS A 490 30.62 -1.92 -17.31
C LYS A 490 31.08 -2.84 -18.45
N GLY A 491 30.88 -4.15 -18.34
CA GLY A 491 31.43 -5.04 -19.37
C GLY A 491 31.24 -6.55 -19.23
N THR A 492 30.13 -7.08 -18.71
CA THR A 492 29.66 -8.43 -19.15
C THR A 492 28.20 -8.71 -18.78
N SER A 493 27.36 -8.95 -19.78
CA SER A 493 26.10 -9.66 -19.59
C SER A 493 26.35 -11.16 -19.68
N ASN A 494 26.27 -11.87 -18.54
CA ASN A 494 26.26 -13.34 -18.56
C ASN A 494 24.85 -13.89 -18.32
N THR A 495 24.27 -14.29 -19.44
CA THR A 495 23.30 -15.36 -19.70
C THR A 495 22.87 -16.22 -18.50
N LYS A 496 21.55 -16.47 -18.39
CA LYS A 496 21.03 -17.54 -17.53
C LYS A 496 21.51 -18.90 -18.05
N SER A 497 22.15 -19.71 -17.21
CA SER A 497 22.08 -21.16 -17.36
C SER A 497 20.74 -21.63 -16.77
N GLN A 498 19.81 -22.07 -17.62
CA GLN A 498 18.71 -22.93 -17.17
C GLN A 498 19.26 -24.35 -17.04
N GLN A 499 19.15 -24.92 -15.84
CA GLN A 499 19.45 -26.33 -15.62
C GLN A 499 18.14 -27.10 -15.75
N GLN A 500 17.90 -27.68 -16.93
CA GLN A 500 16.82 -28.64 -17.13
C GLN A 500 17.26 -30.00 -16.54
N VAL A 501 16.35 -30.64 -15.81
CA VAL A 501 16.50 -32.00 -15.31
C VAL A 501 15.88 -32.93 -16.34
N ASP A 502 16.62 -33.94 -16.80
CA ASP A 502 16.07 -35.13 -17.47
C ASP A 502 17.03 -36.32 -17.29
N SER A 503 16.48 -37.49 -16.98
CA SER A 503 17.09 -38.84 -16.88
C SER A 503 15.96 -39.83 -16.53
N PRO A 504 16.03 -41.13 -16.88
CA PRO A 504 17.22 -41.89 -17.28
C PRO A 504 17.12 -42.55 -18.67
N ASP A 505 18.23 -43.16 -19.13
CA ASP A 505 18.26 -44.60 -19.45
C ASP A 505 19.71 -45.12 -19.69
N HIS A 506 19.85 -46.45 -19.80
CA HIS A 506 21.11 -47.22 -19.76
C HIS A 506 20.97 -48.52 -20.60
N PRO A 507 22.04 -49.28 -20.94
CA PRO A 507 23.49 -48.99 -20.99
C PRO A 507 24.08 -49.56 -22.35
N PRO A 508 25.23 -50.29 -22.42
CA PRO A 508 26.63 -50.01 -22.06
C PRO A 508 27.61 -50.02 -23.28
N GLN A 509 28.88 -49.59 -23.11
CA GLN A 509 30.10 -50.41 -23.39
C GLN A 509 31.47 -49.67 -23.25
N THR A 510 32.27 -50.13 -22.27
CA THR A 510 33.74 -50.42 -22.26
C THR A 510 34.85 -49.52 -22.88
N LEU A 511 36.01 -49.55 -22.18
CA LEU A 511 37.39 -49.11 -22.56
C LEU A 511 37.67 -47.59 -22.53
N GLY A 512 38.84 -47.10 -22.09
CA GLY A 512 40.04 -47.78 -21.57
C GLY A 512 41.08 -46.83 -20.91
N LEU A 513 42.27 -47.37 -20.57
CA LEU A 513 43.43 -46.69 -19.95
C LEU A 513 44.08 -45.65 -20.93
N SER A 514 45.01 -44.74 -20.59
CA SER A 514 46.00 -44.69 -19.48
C SER A 514 46.59 -43.26 -19.23
N LEU A 515 47.62 -43.19 -18.36
CA LEU A 515 48.56 -42.09 -18.00
C LEU A 515 49.07 -41.23 -19.21
N ASP A 516 49.65 -40.02 -19.14
CA ASP A 516 50.81 -39.59 -18.34
C ASP A 516 51.33 -38.13 -18.68
N GLN A 517 52.04 -37.51 -17.72
CA GLN A 517 53.19 -36.56 -17.81
C GLN A 517 53.28 -35.20 -18.58
N LYS A 518 53.87 -34.23 -17.83
CA LYS A 518 54.92 -33.21 -18.17
C LYS A 518 54.60 -31.83 -18.80
N SER A 519 54.99 -30.79 -18.03
CA SER A 519 55.46 -29.46 -18.49
C SER A 519 56.94 -29.53 -18.95
N PRO A 520 57.60 -28.50 -19.55
CA PRO A 520 57.69 -27.08 -19.13
C PRO A 520 57.29 -26.10 -20.31
N THR A 521 57.73 -24.85 -20.55
CA THR A 521 58.88 -24.03 -20.08
C THR A 521 58.68 -22.50 -20.21
N GLN A 522 59.50 -21.75 -19.46
CA GLN A 522 59.80 -20.29 -19.43
C GLN A 522 59.54 -19.41 -20.68
N LYS A 523 59.28 -18.11 -20.40
CA LYS A 523 60.16 -17.01 -20.86
C LYS A 523 60.14 -15.79 -19.93
N ARG A 524 61.25 -15.04 -19.89
CA ARG A 524 61.48 -13.81 -19.09
C ARG A 524 61.15 -12.54 -19.89
N SER A 525 60.86 -11.44 -19.20
CA SER A 525 61.71 -10.23 -19.30
C SER A 525 61.58 -9.35 -18.05
N ASN A 526 62.64 -8.60 -17.72
CA ASN A 526 62.66 -7.59 -16.66
C ASN A 526 62.53 -6.18 -17.28
N ASN A 527 62.15 -5.19 -16.46
CA ASN A 527 63.10 -4.13 -16.06
C ASN A 527 62.53 -3.23 -14.95
N GLN A 528 63.41 -2.77 -14.07
CA GLN A 528 63.14 -1.73 -13.07
C GLN A 528 63.93 -0.46 -13.42
N THR A 529 63.33 0.71 -13.22
CA THR A 529 64.09 1.89 -12.76
C THR A 529 63.20 2.86 -11.99
N GLN A 530 63.83 3.56 -11.05
CA GLN A 530 63.33 4.62 -10.16
C GLN A 530 64.50 5.64 -10.01
N PRO A 531 64.37 6.77 -9.27
CA PRO A 531 63.22 7.60 -8.90
C PRO A 531 63.47 9.09 -9.27
N THR A 532 62.62 10.02 -8.81
CA THR A 532 63.01 11.43 -8.56
C THR A 532 62.01 12.13 -7.61
N ALA A 533 62.40 13.25 -6.98
CA ALA A 533 61.63 13.91 -5.91
C ALA A 533 61.91 15.44 -5.81
N LYS A 534 61.27 16.13 -4.83
CA LYS A 534 61.16 17.60 -4.55
C LYS A 534 59.92 18.26 -5.18
N ASN A 535 59.22 19.23 -4.56
CA ASN A 535 59.20 19.72 -3.17
C ASN A 535 57.84 20.41 -2.84
N PRO A 536 57.51 20.76 -1.57
CA PRO A 536 56.20 21.26 -1.14
C PRO A 536 56.10 22.80 -0.99
N LYS A 537 54.85 23.30 -0.77
CA LYS A 537 54.37 24.57 -0.13
C LYS A 537 53.00 24.98 -0.75
N ASP A 538 52.07 25.71 -0.12
CA ASP A 538 51.87 26.12 1.28
C ASP A 538 50.36 26.44 1.57
N THR A 539 49.97 26.38 2.84
CA THR A 539 48.82 27.08 3.52
C THR A 539 47.52 27.45 2.76
N ASN A 540 46.37 26.92 3.21
CA ASN A 540 45.42 27.67 4.08
C ASN A 540 44.15 26.88 4.45
N THR A 541 43.70 26.97 5.71
CA THR A 541 42.42 26.40 6.18
C THR A 541 41.88 27.26 7.32
N PRO A 542 40.65 27.81 7.24
CA PRO A 542 40.07 28.59 8.33
C PRO A 542 39.67 27.72 9.53
N ILE A 543 40.13 28.11 10.72
CA ILE A 543 39.68 27.55 12.00
C ILE A 543 38.23 27.96 12.26
N LYS A 544 37.43 27.09 12.87
CA LYS A 544 36.10 27.43 13.38
C LYS A 544 35.94 26.93 14.81
N HIS A 545 35.44 27.80 15.69
CA HIS A 545 35.46 27.59 17.16
C HIS A 545 34.64 26.38 17.61
N GLU A 546 35.19 25.62 18.57
CA GLU A 546 34.49 24.55 19.29
C GLU A 546 33.95 25.04 20.64
N SER A 547 32.65 25.29 20.70
CA SER A 547 31.96 25.65 21.95
C SER A 547 31.86 24.44 22.88
N HIS A 548 32.75 24.38 23.88
CA HIS A 548 32.75 23.33 24.89
C HIS A 548 31.68 23.61 25.97
N ILE A 549 30.82 22.63 26.25
CA ILE A 549 29.85 22.68 27.37
C ILE A 549 30.28 21.66 28.42
N ILE A 550 30.68 22.16 29.59
CA ILE A 550 30.98 21.34 30.77
C ILE A 550 29.68 21.21 31.58
N ILE A 551 29.24 19.98 31.86
CA ILE A 551 28.13 19.72 32.77
C ILE A 551 28.70 19.11 34.04
N GLN A 552 28.78 19.92 35.10
CA GLN A 552 29.14 19.45 36.44
C GLN A 552 27.96 18.69 37.04
N LYS A 553 28.23 17.55 37.65
CA LYS A 553 27.27 16.82 38.48
C LYS A 553 27.40 17.30 39.92
N ALA A 554 26.28 17.51 40.59
CA ALA A 554 26.19 17.50 42.05
C ALA A 554 25.71 16.11 42.49
N ASP A 555 26.05 15.74 43.73
CA ASP A 555 25.72 14.44 44.35
C ASP A 555 24.29 14.40 44.92
#